data_AF-A0A0A8E4E9-F1
#
_entry.id   AF-A0A0A8E4E9-F1
#
_cell.length_a   1.000
_cell.length_b   1.000
_cell.length_c   1.000
_cell.angle_alpha   90.00
_cell.angle_beta   90.00
_cell.angle_gamma   90.00
#
_symmetry.space_group_name_H-M   'P 1'
#
loop_
_entity.id
_entity.type
_entity.pdbx_description
1 polymer ?
#
loop_
_entity_poly.entity_id
_entity_poly.type
_entity_poly.pdbx_seq_one_letter_code
_entity_poly.pdbx_strand_id
1 'polypeptide(L)'
;MSIRTKLGQLFMMDFRYWGEDLNKKPIPFIEANQTVCKLFKDYNLGGFILFKENIQNNHQTISLLRSLQNNIKTPLFFATDQEGGRVHRLIQGTSGCGNMAIAATNNPTNSYQMSKILGDELYSLGININFAPVIDVNSNKDNPIIGVRSYSDDPEIVTKYARESIKGLADANIVNCVKHFPGHGDTALDSHIGNVILNKNLSELEKIELYPFRQLVKEYEMVMSAHVSIPTIDDTKHKSISNNQEIYTPATLSYKLITELLKEDVGFTGLVITDAMDMKAITTHFDPIQATKLAILAGVDIVLMPTRVWCENDIYKLEKLFVELENEYLKNEKFAKAVDAAYNKIIKFKTTKISQNLILTMSFKQQLNLANKIVASIKHQNIAYEISKQSTTILKNNGLIPYNFKDQDTVLIIDFDSERLKDFHECLSQLLKQKNLQARTVIKNINDDNLPEDINLADIIILVSENLKQYNQRYSYLTSLAPKKTINIAAINPYDINYINNIENYVCIYGATSVDQTNYTKVFLKINISSALENIFDNNLKLESVLPITL
;
A
#
# COMPACT_ATOMS: atom_id res chain seq x y z
N MET A 1 1.09 -20.77 31.07
CA MET A 1 0.14 -20.34 30.01
C MET A 1 -0.03 -21.48 29.02
N SER A 2 -1.22 -21.72 28.45
CA SER A 2 -1.42 -22.86 27.53
C SER A 2 -0.73 -22.63 26.17
N ILE A 3 -0.49 -23.71 25.42
CA ILE A 3 0.11 -23.65 24.07
C ILE A 3 -0.80 -22.84 23.14
N ARG A 4 -2.10 -23.13 23.13
CA ARG A 4 -3.11 -22.34 22.40
C ARG A 4 -3.02 -20.85 22.68
N THR A 5 -2.92 -20.44 23.95
CA THR A 5 -2.81 -19.01 24.30
C THR A 5 -1.55 -18.38 23.72
N LYS A 6 -0.43 -19.12 23.67
CA LYS A 6 0.82 -18.63 23.05
C LYS A 6 0.63 -18.47 21.54
N LEU A 7 0.21 -19.54 20.85
CA LEU A 7 -0.01 -19.55 19.40
C LEU A 7 -0.97 -18.44 18.95
N GLY A 8 -2.06 -18.21 19.69
CA GLY A 8 -3.00 -17.15 19.39
C GLY A 8 -2.39 -15.77 19.23
N GLN A 9 -1.40 -15.42 20.07
CA GLN A 9 -0.75 -14.11 19.99
C GLN A 9 0.14 -13.94 18.76
N LEU A 10 0.59 -15.03 18.15
CA LEU A 10 1.35 -14.99 16.90
C LEU A 10 0.44 -14.76 15.69
N PHE A 11 -0.89 -14.83 15.82
CA PHE A 11 -1.78 -14.69 14.67
C PHE A 11 -2.46 -13.32 14.62
N MET A 12 -2.32 -12.68 13.46
CA MET A 12 -3.11 -11.52 13.07
C MET A 12 -4.09 -11.95 11.98
N MET A 13 -5.37 -12.01 12.33
CA MET A 13 -6.42 -12.48 11.42
C MET A 13 -6.99 -11.31 10.64
N ASP A 14 -7.53 -11.60 9.45
CA ASP A 14 -8.54 -10.73 8.86
C ASP A 14 -9.95 -11.28 9.15
N PHE A 15 -10.86 -10.35 9.33
CA PHE A 15 -12.29 -10.57 9.21
C PHE A 15 -12.78 -9.52 8.22
N ARG A 16 -12.30 -9.59 6.98
CA ARG A 16 -12.70 -8.61 5.94
C ARG A 16 -14.21 -8.68 5.70
N TYR A 17 -14.73 -9.90 5.63
CA TYR A 17 -16.14 -10.20 5.47
C TYR A 17 -16.62 -11.16 6.57
N TRP A 18 -17.92 -11.15 6.84
CA TRP A 18 -18.58 -12.12 7.72
C TRP A 18 -19.97 -12.50 7.21
N GLY A 19 -20.08 -13.69 6.63
CA GLY A 19 -21.29 -14.20 5.98
C GLY A 19 -21.45 -13.72 4.54
N GLU A 20 -22.58 -14.09 3.94
CA GLU A 20 -22.95 -13.73 2.57
C GLU A 20 -24.39 -13.19 2.53
N ASP A 21 -24.67 -12.32 1.56
CA ASP A 21 -26.03 -11.83 1.29
C ASP A 21 -26.87 -12.87 0.51
N LEU A 22 -28.13 -12.53 0.21
CA LEU A 22 -29.04 -13.40 -0.55
C LEU A 22 -28.51 -13.76 -1.97
N ASN A 23 -27.56 -13.00 -2.50
CA ASN A 23 -26.92 -13.21 -3.79
C ASN A 23 -25.55 -13.87 -3.67
N LYS A 24 -25.20 -14.43 -2.49
CA LYS A 24 -23.90 -15.04 -2.19
C LYS A 24 -22.72 -14.08 -2.28
N LYS A 25 -22.96 -12.77 -2.12
CA LYS A 25 -21.87 -11.78 -2.03
C LYS A 25 -21.39 -11.69 -0.58
N PRO A 26 -20.07 -11.70 -0.34
CA PRO A 26 -19.54 -11.52 1.01
C PRO A 26 -20.01 -10.21 1.65
N ILE A 27 -20.46 -10.26 2.90
CA ILE A 27 -20.93 -9.08 3.65
C ILE A 27 -19.73 -8.44 4.37
N PRO A 28 -19.42 -7.15 4.15
CA PRO A 28 -18.38 -6.44 4.89
C PRO A 28 -18.57 -6.54 6.41
N PHE A 29 -17.53 -6.93 7.12
CA PHE A 29 -17.59 -7.03 8.58
C PHE A 29 -17.36 -5.65 9.21
N ILE A 30 -18.46 -4.92 9.42
CA ILE A 30 -18.45 -3.54 9.92
C ILE A 30 -18.86 -3.43 11.39
N GLU A 31 -19.42 -4.49 11.98
CA GLU A 31 -19.87 -4.53 13.37
C GLU A 31 -19.44 -5.84 14.01
N ALA A 32 -18.90 -5.77 15.23
CA ALA A 32 -18.50 -6.94 15.97
C ALA A 32 -19.74 -7.77 16.37
N ASN A 33 -19.70 -9.08 16.13
CA ASN A 33 -20.71 -10.01 16.59
C ASN A 33 -20.17 -10.95 17.68
N GLN A 34 -21.06 -11.65 18.37
CA GLN A 34 -20.70 -12.53 19.48
C GLN A 34 -19.74 -13.65 19.05
N THR A 35 -19.93 -14.21 17.86
CA THR A 35 -19.11 -15.30 17.34
C THR A 35 -17.66 -14.84 17.13
N VAL A 36 -17.43 -13.73 16.43
CA VAL A 36 -16.08 -13.20 16.20
C VAL A 36 -15.43 -12.75 17.51
N CYS A 37 -16.15 -12.04 18.39
CA CYS A 37 -15.64 -11.68 19.72
C CYS A 37 -15.21 -12.92 20.53
N LYS A 38 -15.96 -14.02 20.43
CA LYS A 38 -15.63 -15.30 21.05
C LYS A 38 -14.38 -15.92 20.43
N LEU A 39 -14.20 -15.87 19.10
CA LEU A 39 -12.98 -16.35 18.45
C LEU A 39 -11.74 -15.61 18.96
N PHE A 40 -11.77 -14.29 19.03
CA PHE A 40 -10.64 -13.52 19.57
C PHE A 40 -10.30 -13.90 21.01
N LYS A 41 -11.32 -14.15 21.84
CA LYS A 41 -11.15 -14.55 23.24
C LYS A 41 -10.64 -15.99 23.39
N ASP A 42 -11.32 -16.96 22.77
CA ASP A 42 -11.08 -18.39 22.98
C ASP A 42 -9.76 -18.85 22.35
N TYR A 43 -9.40 -18.27 21.22
CA TYR A 43 -8.11 -18.52 20.56
C TYR A 43 -7.02 -17.55 21.00
N ASN A 44 -7.34 -16.56 21.85
CA ASN A 44 -6.43 -15.52 22.31
C ASN A 44 -5.68 -14.86 21.13
N LEU A 45 -6.41 -14.45 20.09
CA LEU A 45 -5.84 -13.90 18.86
C LEU A 45 -5.02 -12.63 19.14
N GLY A 46 -3.91 -12.48 18.43
CA GLY A 46 -2.93 -11.42 18.63
C GLY A 46 -3.34 -10.09 17.99
N GLY A 47 -4.03 -10.13 16.86
CA GLY A 47 -4.43 -8.91 16.17
C GLY A 47 -5.48 -9.09 15.08
N PHE A 48 -5.89 -7.95 14.56
CA PHE A 48 -6.83 -7.81 13.46
C PHE A 48 -6.25 -6.83 12.43
N ILE A 49 -6.06 -7.29 11.19
CA ILE A 49 -5.79 -6.41 10.05
C ILE A 49 -7.13 -5.93 9.46
N LEU A 50 -7.28 -4.61 9.35
CA LEU A 50 -8.45 -3.96 8.77
C LEU A 50 -8.21 -3.62 7.31
N PHE A 51 -9.23 -3.90 6.50
CA PHE A 51 -9.32 -3.46 5.10
C PHE A 51 -10.36 -2.35 4.95
N LYS A 52 -10.47 -1.79 3.74
CA LYS A 52 -11.44 -0.74 3.40
C LYS A 52 -12.87 -1.14 3.74
N GLU A 53 -13.20 -2.43 3.59
CA GLU A 53 -14.49 -3.02 3.94
C GLU A 53 -14.82 -2.89 5.43
N ASN A 54 -13.82 -2.87 6.31
CA ASN A 54 -14.02 -2.76 7.76
C ASN A 54 -14.11 -1.30 8.25
N ILE A 55 -13.70 -0.33 7.42
CA ILE A 55 -13.51 1.07 7.82
C ILE A 55 -14.47 1.98 7.03
N GLN A 56 -15.68 2.13 7.54
CA GLN A 56 -16.74 2.91 6.87
C GLN A 56 -16.77 4.36 7.32
N ASN A 57 -16.69 4.58 8.63
CA ASN A 57 -16.67 5.91 9.24
C ASN A 57 -16.10 5.86 10.66
N ASN A 58 -15.84 7.04 11.24
CA ASN A 58 -15.22 7.15 12.57
C ASN A 58 -15.99 6.42 13.67
N HIS A 59 -17.31 6.61 13.76
CA HIS A 59 -18.14 5.98 14.78
C HIS A 59 -18.12 4.46 14.64
N GLN A 60 -18.37 3.94 13.45
CA GLN A 60 -18.40 2.50 13.17
C GLN A 60 -17.05 1.85 13.46
N THR A 61 -15.95 2.45 13.00
CA THR A 61 -14.60 1.90 13.18
C THR A 61 -14.25 1.81 14.66
N ILE A 62 -14.45 2.89 15.42
CA ILE A 62 -14.17 2.90 16.87
C ILE A 62 -15.04 1.86 17.59
N SER A 63 -16.33 1.76 17.25
CA SER A 63 -17.24 0.78 17.85
C SER A 63 -16.80 -0.67 17.59
N LEU A 64 -16.39 -0.98 16.36
CA LEU A 64 -15.87 -2.30 15.98
C LEU A 64 -14.63 -2.66 16.79
N LEU A 65 -13.61 -1.79 16.80
CA LEU A 65 -12.35 -2.07 17.47
C LEU A 65 -12.50 -2.20 19.00
N ARG A 66 -13.29 -1.30 19.62
CA ARG A 66 -13.57 -1.37 21.06
C ARG A 66 -14.32 -2.64 21.44
N SER A 67 -15.29 -3.07 20.62
CA SER A 67 -16.06 -4.29 20.89
C SER A 67 -15.19 -5.54 20.90
N LEU A 68 -14.22 -5.63 19.97
CA LEU A 68 -13.24 -6.71 19.93
C LEU A 68 -12.31 -6.65 21.16
N GLN A 69 -11.83 -5.46 21.54
CA GLN A 69 -10.92 -5.30 22.68
C GLN A 69 -11.58 -5.54 24.06
N ASN A 70 -12.87 -5.21 24.22
CA ASN A 70 -13.53 -5.10 25.54
C ASN A 70 -13.47 -6.39 26.40
N ASN A 71 -13.35 -7.56 25.78
CA ASN A 71 -13.30 -8.85 26.47
C ASN A 71 -11.91 -9.51 26.50
N ILE A 72 -10.87 -8.78 26.10
CA ILE A 72 -9.50 -9.26 25.97
C ILE A 72 -8.60 -8.38 26.82
N LYS A 73 -7.91 -9.00 27.79
CA LYS A 73 -7.00 -8.27 28.69
C LYS A 73 -5.74 -7.79 27.99
N THR A 74 -5.21 -8.59 27.08
CA THR A 74 -4.03 -8.24 26.29
C THR A 74 -4.45 -7.25 25.21
N PRO A 75 -3.74 -6.12 25.04
CA PRO A 75 -4.00 -5.22 23.92
C PRO A 75 -3.91 -5.95 22.57
N LEU A 76 -4.89 -5.73 21.69
CA LEU A 76 -4.87 -6.23 20.33
C LEU A 76 -4.00 -5.33 19.45
N PHE A 77 -3.30 -5.97 18.52
CA PHE A 77 -2.78 -5.27 17.36
C PHE A 77 -3.93 -4.96 16.41
N PHE A 78 -4.14 -3.69 16.09
CA PHE A 78 -5.07 -3.24 15.06
C PHE A 78 -4.23 -2.61 13.96
N ALA A 79 -4.17 -3.29 12.82
CA ALA A 79 -3.29 -2.93 11.71
C ALA A 79 -4.07 -2.57 10.46
N THR A 80 -3.48 -1.78 9.56
CA THR A 80 -4.03 -1.54 8.22
C THR A 80 -2.92 -1.13 7.25
N ASP A 81 -3.22 -1.14 5.95
CA ASP A 81 -2.32 -0.67 4.88
C ASP A 81 -2.71 0.76 4.45
N GLN A 82 -2.33 1.76 5.25
CA GLN A 82 -2.50 3.18 4.91
C GLN A 82 -1.17 3.75 4.41
N GLU A 83 -0.70 3.27 3.26
CA GLU A 83 0.53 3.76 2.60
C GLU A 83 0.33 5.19 2.06
N GLY A 84 -0.89 5.48 1.63
CA GLY A 84 -1.25 6.68 0.89
C GLY A 84 -1.20 6.46 -0.63
N GLY A 85 -1.74 7.41 -1.39
CA GLY A 85 -1.82 7.27 -2.84
C GLY A 85 -2.73 6.10 -3.24
N ARG A 86 -2.18 5.15 -4.01
CA ARG A 86 -2.95 3.99 -4.53
C ARG A 86 -3.40 3.00 -3.46
N VAL A 87 -2.66 2.90 -2.35
CA VAL A 87 -2.96 1.96 -1.25
C VAL A 87 -3.36 2.76 -0.01
N HIS A 88 -4.67 2.97 0.12
CA HIS A 88 -5.28 3.57 1.30
C HIS A 88 -6.58 2.85 1.65
N ARG A 89 -6.95 2.84 2.93
CA ARG A 89 -8.10 2.11 3.47
C ARG A 89 -9.15 3.01 4.10
N LEU A 90 -8.74 4.15 4.66
CA LEU A 90 -9.68 5.12 5.24
C LEU A 90 -10.56 5.75 4.14
N ILE A 91 -11.85 5.42 4.12
CA ILE A 91 -12.82 5.98 3.17
C ILE A 91 -13.03 7.48 3.39
N GLN A 92 -13.11 7.89 4.66
CA GLN A 92 -13.32 9.28 5.07
C GLN A 92 -12.01 10.02 5.40
N GLY A 93 -10.86 9.33 5.29
CA GLY A 93 -9.56 9.89 5.68
C GLY A 93 -8.86 10.62 4.55
N THR A 94 -7.72 11.19 4.88
CA THR A 94 -6.80 11.76 3.89
C THR A 94 -6.16 10.64 3.08
N SER A 95 -6.29 10.67 1.75
CA SER A 95 -5.73 9.62 0.87
C SER A 95 -4.21 9.68 0.75
N GLY A 96 -3.61 10.85 0.96
CA GLY A 96 -2.24 11.17 0.54
C GLY A 96 -2.05 11.14 -0.99
N CYS A 97 -0.86 11.51 -1.48
CA CYS A 97 -0.55 11.54 -2.91
C CYS A 97 0.30 10.34 -3.40
N GLY A 98 0.83 9.52 -2.49
CA GLY A 98 1.64 8.32 -2.78
C GLY A 98 3.15 8.56 -2.70
N ASN A 99 3.92 7.48 -2.56
CA ASN A 99 5.35 7.56 -2.23
C ASN A 99 6.18 8.20 -3.35
N MET A 100 6.00 7.78 -4.61
CA MET A 100 6.71 8.39 -5.73
C MET A 100 6.35 9.87 -5.93
N ALA A 101 5.09 10.23 -5.69
CA ALA A 101 4.66 11.64 -5.71
C ALA A 101 5.39 12.45 -4.63
N ILE A 102 5.45 11.94 -3.40
CA ILE A 102 6.19 12.59 -2.31
C ILE A 102 7.67 12.74 -2.66
N ALA A 103 8.29 11.71 -3.24
CA ALA A 103 9.68 11.76 -3.69
C ALA A 103 9.89 12.83 -4.76
N ALA A 104 8.96 12.94 -5.71
CA ALA A 104 9.00 13.94 -6.77
C ALA A 104 8.98 15.40 -6.27
N THR A 105 8.54 15.64 -5.03
CA THR A 105 8.63 16.98 -4.41
C THR A 105 10.06 17.43 -4.10
N ASN A 106 11.05 16.53 -4.19
CA ASN A 106 12.44 16.76 -3.78
C ASN A 106 12.62 17.22 -2.31
N ASN A 107 11.59 17.05 -1.48
CA ASN A 107 11.60 17.43 -0.07
C ASN A 107 11.19 16.25 0.84
N PRO A 108 12.16 15.57 1.48
CA PRO A 108 11.89 14.45 2.40
C PRO A 108 11.00 14.82 3.58
N THR A 109 10.97 16.08 4.02
CA THR A 109 10.08 16.52 5.10
C THR A 109 8.60 16.34 4.74
N ASN A 110 8.24 16.35 3.45
CA ASN A 110 6.89 16.02 3.00
C ASN A 110 6.52 14.56 3.32
N SER A 111 7.49 13.64 3.33
CA SER A 111 7.28 12.24 3.75
C SER A 111 6.92 12.15 5.24
N TYR A 112 7.64 12.87 6.09
CA TYR A 112 7.33 13.00 7.52
C TYR A 112 5.93 13.59 7.72
N GLN A 113 5.61 14.71 7.07
CA GLN A 113 4.32 15.39 7.23
C GLN A 113 3.15 14.51 6.80
N MET A 114 3.25 13.87 5.62
CA MET A 114 2.21 12.98 5.14
C MET A 114 2.02 11.79 6.08
N SER A 115 3.13 11.16 6.50
CA SER A 115 3.08 9.99 7.37
C SER A 115 2.54 10.32 8.76
N LYS A 116 2.85 11.51 9.29
CA LYS A 116 2.29 12.03 10.54
C LYS A 116 0.79 12.28 10.44
N ILE A 117 0.32 12.87 9.33
CA ILE A 117 -1.12 13.06 9.06
C ILE A 117 -1.85 11.72 9.03
N LEU A 118 -1.37 10.77 8.21
CA LEU A 118 -2.00 9.46 8.08
C LEU A 118 -1.99 8.72 9.43
N GLY A 119 -0.87 8.77 10.15
CA GLY A 119 -0.74 8.17 11.47
C GLY A 119 -1.69 8.77 12.51
N ASP A 120 -1.84 10.11 12.55
CA ASP A 120 -2.74 10.78 13.49
C ASP A 120 -4.21 10.39 13.26
N GLU A 121 -4.61 10.25 11.99
CA GLU A 121 -5.94 9.77 11.63
C GLU A 121 -6.17 8.33 12.11
N LEU A 122 -5.23 7.42 11.82
CA LEU A 122 -5.28 6.02 12.28
C LEU A 122 -5.34 5.91 13.80
N TYR A 123 -4.45 6.62 14.50
CA TYR A 123 -4.34 6.57 15.94
C TYR A 123 -5.62 7.07 16.61
N SER A 124 -6.25 8.13 16.07
CA SER A 124 -7.51 8.66 16.57
C SER A 124 -8.66 7.64 16.50
N LEU A 125 -8.64 6.75 15.51
CA LEU A 125 -9.60 5.65 15.34
C LEU A 125 -9.30 4.45 16.25
N GLY A 126 -8.09 4.38 16.81
CA GLY A 126 -7.61 3.29 17.65
C GLY A 126 -6.79 2.22 16.91
N ILE A 127 -6.52 2.42 15.62
CA ILE A 127 -5.56 1.62 14.85
C ILE A 127 -4.16 1.95 15.38
N ASN A 128 -3.31 0.93 15.57
CA ASN A 128 -2.01 1.08 16.25
C ASN A 128 -0.80 0.57 15.46
N ILE A 129 -1.01 -0.12 14.34
CA ILE A 129 0.03 -0.47 13.39
C ILE A 129 -0.37 0.05 12.01
N ASN A 130 0.58 0.62 11.29
CA ASN A 130 0.44 0.86 9.86
C ASN A 130 1.49 0.03 9.13
N PHE A 131 1.07 -0.75 8.14
CA PHE A 131 1.97 -1.49 7.26
C PHE A 131 2.58 -0.55 6.21
N ALA A 132 3.37 0.39 6.70
CA ALA A 132 4.08 1.42 5.96
C ALA A 132 5.33 1.88 6.75
N PRO A 133 6.34 2.48 6.11
CA PRO A 133 6.44 2.73 4.66
C PRO A 133 6.81 1.50 3.82
N VAL A 134 6.52 1.57 2.52
CA VAL A 134 7.14 0.71 1.52
C VAL A 134 8.57 1.23 1.29
N ILE A 135 9.55 0.36 1.47
CA ILE A 135 10.98 0.66 1.28
C ILE A 135 11.61 -0.18 0.17
N ASP A 136 10.79 -0.83 -0.65
CA ASP A 136 11.24 -1.46 -1.88
C ASP A 136 11.80 -0.41 -2.85
N VAL A 137 12.92 -0.72 -3.49
CA VAL A 137 13.54 0.12 -4.51
C VAL A 137 13.03 -0.31 -5.88
N ASN A 138 12.31 0.55 -6.60
CA ASN A 138 11.69 0.20 -7.88
C ASN A 138 12.71 0.18 -9.03
N SER A 139 13.73 -0.65 -8.91
CA SER A 139 14.83 -0.81 -9.87
C SER A 139 14.40 -1.47 -11.19
N ASN A 140 13.25 -2.16 -11.19
CA ASN A 140 12.64 -2.69 -12.41
C ASN A 140 11.45 -1.84 -12.86
N LYS A 141 11.59 -1.15 -13.99
CA LYS A 141 10.50 -0.35 -14.58
C LYS A 141 9.27 -1.16 -14.97
N ASP A 142 9.44 -2.46 -15.21
CA ASP A 142 8.36 -3.36 -15.56
C ASP A 142 7.63 -3.95 -14.35
N ASN A 143 8.10 -3.65 -13.13
CA ASN A 143 7.50 -4.13 -11.90
C ASN A 143 5.99 -3.83 -11.87
N PRO A 144 5.14 -4.87 -11.79
CA PRO A 144 3.70 -4.68 -11.81
C PRO A 144 3.16 -4.23 -10.46
N ILE A 145 3.85 -4.49 -9.35
CA ILE A 145 3.31 -4.35 -7.99
C ILE A 145 3.73 -3.06 -7.28
N ILE A 146 5.02 -2.76 -7.30
CA ILE A 146 5.61 -1.68 -6.51
C ILE A 146 5.37 -0.36 -7.24
N GLY A 147 6.05 -0.11 -8.37
CA GLY A 147 5.86 1.11 -9.17
C GLY A 147 5.82 2.37 -8.30
N VAL A 148 4.75 3.16 -8.42
CA VAL A 148 4.53 4.39 -7.63
C VAL A 148 4.37 4.20 -6.11
N ARG A 149 4.29 2.95 -5.60
CA ARG A 149 4.35 2.65 -4.16
C ARG A 149 5.77 2.73 -3.61
N SER A 150 6.79 2.64 -4.45
CA SER A 150 8.15 3.02 -4.04
C SER A 150 8.33 4.52 -4.13
N TYR A 151 9.28 5.05 -3.36
CA TYR A 151 9.73 6.43 -3.51
C TYR A 151 10.57 6.63 -4.78
N SER A 152 11.40 5.65 -5.17
CA SER A 152 12.42 5.83 -6.23
C SER A 152 12.99 4.49 -6.71
N ASP A 153 13.72 4.51 -7.83
CA ASP A 153 14.62 3.44 -8.27
C ASP A 153 16.03 3.54 -7.64
N ASP A 154 16.31 4.62 -6.91
CA ASP A 154 17.56 4.86 -6.18
C ASP A 154 17.41 4.46 -4.69
N PRO A 155 18.25 3.53 -4.19
CA PRO A 155 18.21 3.06 -2.79
C PRO A 155 18.49 4.17 -1.77
N GLU A 156 19.29 5.18 -2.08
CA GLU A 156 19.57 6.31 -1.19
C GLU A 156 18.35 7.24 -1.06
N ILE A 157 17.67 7.52 -2.17
CA ILE A 157 16.44 8.31 -2.17
C ILE A 157 15.36 7.56 -1.38
N VAL A 158 15.15 6.27 -1.65
CA VAL A 158 14.20 5.45 -0.88
C VAL A 158 14.50 5.50 0.61
N THR A 159 15.76 5.30 1.00
CA THR A 159 16.20 5.35 2.40
C THR A 159 15.91 6.70 3.05
N LYS A 160 16.22 7.80 2.35
CA LYS A 160 16.04 9.18 2.85
C LYS A 160 14.58 9.50 3.14
N TYR A 161 13.67 9.12 2.24
CA TYR A 161 12.23 9.39 2.40
C TYR A 161 11.55 8.41 3.37
N ALA A 162 11.96 7.15 3.37
CA ALA A 162 11.46 6.15 4.31
C ALA A 162 11.79 6.51 5.76
N ARG A 163 13.01 7.01 6.03
CA ARG A 163 13.41 7.54 7.34
C ARG A 163 12.43 8.56 7.89
N GLU A 164 12.06 9.54 7.07
CA GLU A 164 11.13 10.59 7.46
C GLU A 164 9.71 10.05 7.66
N SER A 165 9.27 9.07 6.85
CA SER A 165 8.00 8.38 7.05
C SER A 165 7.93 7.60 8.37
N ILE A 166 8.98 6.83 8.69
CA ILE A 166 9.12 6.08 9.94
C ILE A 166 8.98 7.02 11.14
N LYS A 167 9.69 8.16 11.12
CA LYS A 167 9.58 9.19 12.17
C LYS A 167 8.16 9.76 12.28
N GLY A 168 7.52 10.08 11.15
CA GLY A 168 6.17 10.63 11.13
C GLY A 168 5.14 9.68 11.74
N LEU A 169 5.22 8.38 11.42
CA LEU A 169 4.36 7.35 12.03
C LEU A 169 4.65 7.18 13.52
N ALA A 170 5.93 7.13 13.91
CA ALA A 170 6.33 6.99 15.31
C ALA A 170 5.82 8.17 16.17
N ASP A 171 5.96 9.41 15.68
CA ASP A 171 5.45 10.62 16.35
C ASP A 171 3.92 10.66 16.39
N ALA A 172 3.23 9.91 15.53
CA ALA A 172 1.79 9.67 15.60
C ALA A 172 1.37 8.57 16.58
N ASN A 173 2.33 7.96 17.29
CA ASN A 173 2.12 6.77 18.13
C ASN A 173 1.59 5.56 17.34
N ILE A 174 1.98 5.47 16.06
CA ILE A 174 1.72 4.32 15.20
C ILE A 174 2.99 3.50 15.08
N VAL A 175 2.87 2.20 15.31
CA VAL A 175 3.93 1.25 15.04
C VAL A 175 4.11 1.15 13.52
N ASN A 176 5.28 1.58 13.05
CA ASN A 176 5.65 1.48 11.64
C ASN A 176 6.11 0.06 11.31
N CYS A 177 5.86 -0.37 10.08
CA CYS A 177 6.24 -1.67 9.57
C CYS A 177 6.76 -1.53 8.14
N VAL A 178 8.08 -1.56 7.99
CA VAL A 178 8.71 -1.43 6.68
C VAL A 178 8.53 -2.70 5.87
N LYS A 179 8.36 -2.56 4.56
CA LYS A 179 8.05 -3.68 3.66
C LYS A 179 8.62 -3.49 2.24
N HIS A 180 8.89 -4.55 1.48
CA HIS A 180 8.67 -5.98 1.81
C HIS A 180 10.01 -6.72 1.82
N PHE A 181 10.51 -7.12 2.99
CA PHE A 181 11.83 -7.75 3.13
C PHE A 181 11.91 -9.09 2.37
N PRO A 182 12.98 -9.39 1.61
CA PRO A 182 14.24 -8.65 1.50
C PRO A 182 14.26 -7.56 0.43
N GLY A 183 13.17 -7.34 -0.30
CA GLY A 183 13.01 -6.36 -1.37
C GLY A 183 12.21 -6.95 -2.53
N HIS A 184 11.15 -6.26 -2.96
CA HIS A 184 10.22 -6.71 -4.00
C HIS A 184 10.30 -5.87 -5.30
N GLY A 185 11.09 -4.79 -5.29
CA GLY A 185 11.08 -3.79 -6.35
C GLY A 185 11.73 -4.19 -7.68
N ASP A 186 12.50 -5.28 -7.74
CA ASP A 186 13.11 -5.80 -8.98
C ASP A 186 12.32 -6.96 -9.63
N THR A 187 11.12 -7.26 -9.14
CA THR A 187 10.37 -8.42 -9.62
C THR A 187 9.49 -8.08 -10.83
N ALA A 188 9.50 -8.95 -11.85
CA ALA A 188 8.67 -8.79 -13.04
C ALA A 188 7.30 -9.51 -12.94
N LEU A 189 7.09 -10.30 -11.88
CA LEU A 189 5.88 -11.11 -11.65
C LEU A 189 5.20 -10.69 -10.35
N ASP A 190 3.87 -10.79 -10.35
CA ASP A 190 3.05 -10.45 -9.21
C ASP A 190 2.94 -11.61 -8.21
N SER A 191 3.39 -11.42 -6.96
CA SER A 191 3.25 -12.39 -5.86
C SER A 191 1.79 -12.67 -5.47
N HIS A 192 0.85 -11.79 -5.82
CA HIS A 192 -0.58 -12.08 -5.69
C HIS A 192 -1.07 -13.08 -6.75
N ILE A 193 -0.28 -13.34 -7.79
CA ILE A 193 -0.63 -14.20 -8.93
C ILE A 193 0.20 -15.48 -8.98
N GLY A 194 1.47 -15.47 -8.57
CA GLY A 194 2.31 -16.67 -8.57
C GLY A 194 3.67 -16.53 -7.87
N ASN A 195 4.52 -17.55 -8.01
CA ASN A 195 5.86 -17.57 -7.41
C ASN A 195 6.79 -16.52 -8.06
N VAL A 196 7.52 -15.79 -7.22
CA VAL A 196 8.44 -14.74 -7.62
C VAL A 196 9.86 -15.12 -7.20
N ILE A 197 10.80 -15.13 -8.15
CA ILE A 197 12.19 -15.50 -7.92
C ILE A 197 13.08 -14.29 -8.21
N LEU A 198 13.95 -13.95 -7.27
CA LEU A 198 14.99 -12.94 -7.43
C LEU A 198 16.35 -13.63 -7.50
N ASN A 199 17.00 -13.58 -8.67
CA ASN A 199 18.26 -14.26 -8.92
C ASN A 199 19.47 -13.32 -8.74
N LYS A 200 19.67 -12.83 -7.51
CA LYS A 200 20.77 -11.93 -7.13
C LYS A 200 21.58 -12.53 -6.01
N ASN A 201 22.90 -12.40 -6.04
CA ASN A 201 23.74 -12.77 -4.90
C ASN A 201 23.66 -11.70 -3.80
N LEU A 202 24.17 -12.01 -2.60
CA LEU A 202 24.12 -11.11 -1.44
C LEU A 202 24.74 -9.73 -1.75
N SER A 203 25.89 -9.68 -2.43
CA SER A 203 26.56 -8.40 -2.74
C SER A 203 25.79 -7.50 -3.71
N GLU A 204 24.91 -8.09 -4.53
CA GLU A 204 24.01 -7.34 -5.41
C GLU A 204 22.81 -6.82 -4.61
N LEU A 205 22.22 -7.66 -3.76
CA LEU A 205 21.13 -7.28 -2.86
C LEU A 205 21.53 -6.16 -1.90
N GLU A 206 22.77 -6.20 -1.38
CA GLU A 206 23.33 -5.16 -0.50
C GLU A 206 23.32 -3.77 -1.12
N LYS A 207 23.45 -3.69 -2.45
CA LYS A 207 23.53 -2.40 -3.15
C LYS A 207 22.17 -1.77 -3.38
N ILE A 208 21.10 -2.57 -3.44
CA ILE A 208 19.77 -2.11 -3.86
C ILE A 208 18.72 -2.55 -2.83
N GLU A 209 18.36 -3.82 -2.82
CA GLU A 209 17.22 -4.32 -2.03
C GLU A 209 17.42 -4.22 -0.51
N LEU A 210 18.58 -4.67 0.00
CA LEU A 210 18.89 -4.68 1.44
C LEU A 210 19.39 -3.33 1.96
N TYR A 211 19.82 -2.44 1.06
CA TYR A 211 20.36 -1.13 1.43
C TYR A 211 19.43 -0.36 2.39
N PRO A 212 18.15 -0.09 2.06
CA PRO A 212 17.26 0.64 2.98
C PRO A 212 17.00 -0.13 4.29
N PHE A 213 16.90 -1.46 4.26
CA PHE A 213 16.71 -2.24 5.49
C PHE A 213 17.90 -2.08 6.45
N ARG A 214 19.14 -2.13 5.96
CA ARG A 214 20.33 -1.93 6.79
C ARG A 214 20.45 -0.51 7.31
N GLN A 215 20.26 0.48 6.45
CA GLN A 215 20.41 1.89 6.83
C GLN A 215 19.38 2.33 7.88
N LEU A 216 18.23 1.67 7.93
CA LEU A 216 17.11 2.01 8.82
C LEU A 216 16.89 0.99 9.94
N VAL A 217 17.75 -0.02 10.11
CA VAL A 217 17.49 -1.19 10.99
C VAL A 217 17.19 -0.85 12.45
N LYS A 218 17.68 0.29 12.93
CA LYS A 218 17.43 0.79 14.31
C LYS A 218 16.26 1.77 14.39
N GLU A 219 15.71 2.18 13.26
CA GLU A 219 14.66 3.20 13.16
C GLU A 219 13.26 2.56 13.07
N TYR A 220 13.11 1.43 12.36
CA TYR A 220 11.83 0.77 12.22
C TYR A 220 11.51 -0.24 13.33
N GLU A 221 10.23 -0.36 13.66
CA GLU A 221 9.74 -1.19 14.78
C GLU A 221 9.31 -2.59 14.34
N MET A 222 8.82 -2.71 13.10
CA MET A 222 8.41 -3.96 12.48
C MET A 222 8.94 -4.10 11.05
N VAL A 223 9.11 -5.34 10.59
CA VAL A 223 9.40 -5.70 9.19
C VAL A 223 8.37 -6.70 8.71
N MET A 224 7.78 -6.44 7.54
CA MET A 224 6.99 -7.41 6.80
C MET A 224 7.86 -8.15 5.77
N SER A 225 7.85 -9.48 5.78
CA SER A 225 8.55 -10.31 4.79
C SER A 225 7.73 -10.52 3.53
N ALA A 226 8.35 -10.49 2.35
CA ALA A 226 7.74 -10.81 1.06
C ALA A 226 7.74 -12.32 0.75
N HIS A 227 6.78 -12.75 -0.08
CA HIS A 227 6.73 -14.09 -0.65
C HIS A 227 7.62 -14.22 -1.91
N VAL A 228 8.89 -13.83 -1.80
CA VAL A 228 9.90 -13.85 -2.88
C VAL A 228 10.98 -14.88 -2.56
N SER A 229 11.35 -15.73 -3.50
CA SER A 229 12.43 -16.71 -3.34
C SER A 229 13.77 -16.14 -3.81
N ILE A 230 14.86 -16.41 -3.07
CA ILE A 230 16.23 -16.00 -3.41
C ILE A 230 17.16 -17.24 -3.40
N PRO A 231 17.20 -18.03 -4.49
CA PRO A 231 17.90 -19.32 -4.53
C PRO A 231 19.42 -19.25 -4.30
N THR A 232 20.01 -18.09 -4.56
CA THR A 232 21.43 -17.80 -4.32
C THR A 232 21.79 -17.68 -2.84
N ILE A 233 20.80 -17.47 -1.96
CA ILE A 233 20.96 -17.43 -0.50
C ILE A 233 20.33 -18.67 0.13
N ASP A 234 19.10 -19.02 -0.27
CA ASP A 234 18.42 -20.23 0.17
C ASP A 234 17.89 -21.03 -1.02
N ASP A 235 18.62 -22.08 -1.35
CA ASP A 235 18.31 -23.05 -2.40
C ASP A 235 17.37 -24.17 -1.93
N THR A 236 16.85 -24.09 -0.69
CA THR A 236 15.85 -25.04 -0.18
C THR A 236 14.64 -25.10 -1.10
N LYS A 237 14.16 -26.32 -1.36
CA LYS A 237 13.01 -26.57 -2.24
C LYS A 237 11.90 -27.32 -1.53
N HIS A 238 10.67 -27.06 -1.97
CA HIS A 238 9.47 -27.76 -1.53
C HIS A 238 8.68 -28.27 -2.73
N LYS A 239 7.92 -29.35 -2.53
CA LYS A 239 6.96 -29.83 -3.52
C LYS A 239 5.68 -29.03 -3.41
N SER A 240 5.32 -28.36 -4.49
CA SER A 240 4.08 -27.60 -4.62
C SER A 240 2.85 -28.52 -4.50
N ILE A 241 1.88 -28.17 -3.67
CA ILE A 241 0.64 -28.96 -3.52
C ILE A 241 -0.25 -28.96 -4.76
N SER A 242 -0.13 -27.96 -5.64
CA SER A 242 -0.98 -27.83 -6.83
C SER A 242 -0.55 -28.71 -8.00
N ASN A 243 0.75 -28.98 -8.13
CA ASN A 243 1.30 -29.66 -9.31
C ASN A 243 2.49 -30.58 -9.01
N ASN A 244 2.88 -30.75 -7.74
CA ASN A 244 3.97 -31.60 -7.27
C ASN A 244 5.37 -31.23 -7.82
N GLN A 245 5.51 -30.06 -8.46
CA GLN A 245 6.79 -29.55 -8.93
C GLN A 245 7.60 -28.95 -7.77
N GLU A 246 8.92 -29.01 -7.90
CA GLU A 246 9.80 -28.33 -6.95
C GLU A 246 9.75 -26.82 -7.15
N ILE A 247 9.59 -26.10 -6.04
CA ILE A 247 9.70 -24.64 -5.98
C ILE A 247 10.71 -24.26 -4.89
N TYR A 248 11.39 -23.13 -5.07
CA TYR A 248 12.25 -22.58 -4.02
C TYR A 248 11.43 -22.06 -2.83
N THR A 249 12.01 -22.10 -1.64
CA THR A 249 11.42 -21.53 -0.42
C THR A 249 11.32 -20.01 -0.53
N PRO A 250 10.11 -19.42 -0.40
CA PRO A 250 9.95 -17.97 -0.31
C PRO A 250 10.59 -17.42 0.97
N ALA A 251 11.02 -16.16 0.96
CA ALA A 251 11.70 -15.51 2.09
C ALA A 251 10.91 -15.62 3.40
N THR A 252 9.59 -15.41 3.36
CA THR A 252 8.68 -15.60 4.50
C THR A 252 8.82 -16.95 5.22
N LEU A 253 9.22 -18.00 4.51
CA LEU A 253 9.32 -19.38 5.01
C LEU A 253 10.77 -19.84 5.22
N SER A 254 11.75 -18.98 4.96
CA SER A 254 13.18 -19.34 4.96
C SER A 254 13.87 -18.90 6.25
N TYR A 255 14.43 -19.86 6.99
CA TYR A 255 15.27 -19.58 8.16
C TYR A 255 16.53 -18.79 7.80
N LYS A 256 17.15 -19.08 6.64
CA LYS A 256 18.33 -18.35 6.17
C LYS A 256 18.01 -16.89 5.89
N LEU A 257 16.84 -16.58 5.30
CA LEU A 257 16.48 -15.20 4.98
C LEU A 257 15.92 -14.44 6.19
N ILE A 258 15.08 -15.06 7.03
CA ILE A 258 14.44 -14.37 8.16
C ILE A 258 15.33 -14.34 9.41
N THR A 259 16.00 -15.44 9.74
CA THR A 259 16.84 -15.49 10.93
C THR A 259 18.28 -15.08 10.60
N GLU A 260 18.98 -15.84 9.75
CA GLU A 260 20.40 -15.61 9.51
C GLU A 260 20.65 -14.25 8.82
N LEU A 261 19.88 -13.91 7.79
CA LEU A 261 20.04 -12.64 7.08
C LEU A 261 19.39 -11.46 7.83
N LEU A 262 18.07 -11.46 8.05
CA LEU A 262 17.40 -10.27 8.63
C LEU A 262 17.74 -10.04 10.12
N LYS A 263 17.65 -11.08 10.96
CA LYS A 263 17.80 -10.90 12.41
C LYS A 263 19.27 -10.86 12.84
N GLU A 264 20.10 -11.73 12.28
CA GLU A 264 21.50 -11.86 12.69
C GLU A 264 22.41 -10.91 11.90
N ASP A 265 22.43 -11.00 10.57
CA ASP A 265 23.38 -10.25 9.72
C ASP A 265 22.97 -8.78 9.50
N VAL A 266 21.70 -8.50 9.22
CA VAL A 266 21.15 -7.12 9.20
C VAL A 266 21.03 -6.57 10.62
N GLY A 267 20.84 -7.43 11.63
CA GLY A 267 20.81 -7.03 13.04
C GLY A 267 19.47 -6.44 13.50
N PHE A 268 18.36 -6.86 12.87
CA PHE A 268 17.02 -6.40 13.21
C PHE A 268 16.47 -7.07 14.48
N THR A 269 15.98 -6.26 15.41
CA THR A 269 15.51 -6.73 16.73
C THR A 269 14.01 -6.49 16.98
N GLY A 270 13.33 -5.72 16.13
CA GLY A 270 11.89 -5.47 16.20
C GLY A 270 11.05 -6.67 15.75
N LEU A 271 9.73 -6.54 15.61
CA LEU A 271 8.86 -7.67 15.26
C LEU A 271 8.93 -8.00 13.76
N VAL A 272 9.04 -9.28 13.43
CA VAL A 272 8.91 -9.78 12.06
C VAL A 272 7.49 -10.30 11.83
N ILE A 273 6.83 -9.83 10.78
CA ILE A 273 5.50 -10.29 10.36
C ILE A 273 5.56 -10.84 8.92
N THR A 274 4.76 -11.85 8.61
CA THR A 274 4.60 -12.29 7.21
C THR A 274 3.82 -11.24 6.39
N ASP A 275 3.99 -11.22 5.07
CA ASP A 275 2.92 -10.75 4.19
C ASP A 275 1.71 -11.70 4.28
N ALA A 276 0.59 -11.36 3.64
CA ALA A 276 -0.66 -12.10 3.77
C ALA A 276 -0.54 -13.55 3.28
N MET A 277 -0.64 -14.51 4.21
CA MET A 277 -0.42 -15.94 3.91
C MET A 277 -1.49 -16.58 3.03
N ASP A 278 -2.59 -15.86 2.74
CA ASP A 278 -3.62 -16.28 1.80
C ASP A 278 -3.31 -15.91 0.33
N MET A 279 -2.21 -15.19 0.08
CA MET A 279 -1.72 -14.87 -1.27
C MET A 279 -1.36 -16.13 -2.08
N LYS A 280 -1.54 -16.06 -3.41
CA LYS A 280 -1.31 -17.20 -4.32
C LYS A 280 0.14 -17.68 -4.34
N ALA A 281 1.13 -16.81 -4.11
CA ALA A 281 2.53 -17.22 -3.97
C ALA A 281 2.75 -18.25 -2.84
N ILE A 282 1.85 -18.30 -1.84
CA ILE A 282 1.88 -19.30 -0.77
C ILE A 282 0.82 -20.37 -1.02
N THR A 283 -0.45 -19.99 -1.14
CA THR A 283 -1.59 -20.94 -1.15
C THR A 283 -1.63 -21.88 -2.35
N THR A 284 -0.95 -21.54 -3.46
CA THR A 284 -0.79 -22.43 -4.62
C THR A 284 0.18 -23.59 -4.33
N HIS A 285 1.12 -23.39 -3.40
CA HIS A 285 2.26 -24.27 -3.22
C HIS A 285 2.32 -24.93 -1.85
N PHE A 286 1.73 -24.32 -0.82
CA PHE A 286 1.76 -24.80 0.55
C PHE A 286 0.36 -24.88 1.15
N ASP A 287 0.10 -25.95 1.90
CA ASP A 287 -1.06 -25.99 2.80
C ASP A 287 -0.88 -24.95 3.93
N PRO A 288 -1.95 -24.25 4.37
CA PRO A 288 -1.87 -23.22 5.40
C PRO A 288 -1.16 -23.63 6.70
N ILE A 289 -1.35 -24.88 7.14
CA ILE A 289 -0.73 -25.38 8.38
C ILE A 289 0.78 -25.51 8.18
N GLN A 290 1.20 -26.09 7.05
CA GLN A 290 2.60 -26.25 6.72
C GLN A 290 3.28 -24.90 6.51
N ALA A 291 2.63 -23.97 5.81
CA ALA A 291 3.15 -22.61 5.60
C ALA A 291 3.33 -21.86 6.93
N THR A 292 2.33 -21.92 7.82
CA THR A 292 2.39 -21.29 9.15
C THR A 292 3.51 -21.89 10.00
N LYS A 293 3.65 -23.23 9.99
CA LYS A 293 4.75 -23.93 10.67
C LYS A 293 6.12 -23.47 10.18
N LEU A 294 6.31 -23.40 8.86
CA LEU A 294 7.57 -22.97 8.25
C LEU A 294 7.89 -21.51 8.58
N ALA A 295 6.91 -20.60 8.54
CA ALA A 295 7.12 -19.19 8.90
C ALA A 295 7.60 -19.03 10.35
N ILE A 296 6.97 -19.74 11.30
CA ILE A 296 7.40 -19.71 12.71
C ILE A 296 8.81 -20.31 12.87
N LEU A 297 9.10 -21.44 12.21
CA LEU A 297 10.44 -22.04 12.22
C LEU A 297 11.50 -21.15 11.57
N ALA A 298 11.13 -20.37 10.55
CA ALA A 298 12.01 -19.39 9.92
C ALA A 298 12.37 -18.23 10.86
N GLY A 299 11.61 -18.06 11.94
CA GLY A 299 11.80 -17.02 12.94
C GLY A 299 10.84 -15.85 12.77
N VAL A 300 9.72 -15.99 12.05
CA VAL A 300 8.69 -14.95 12.04
C VAL A 300 8.02 -14.86 13.41
N ASP A 301 7.76 -13.64 13.88
CA ASP A 301 7.09 -13.40 15.16
C ASP A 301 5.56 -13.44 15.00
N ILE A 302 5.00 -12.79 13.96
CA ILE A 302 3.56 -12.73 13.68
C ILE A 302 3.24 -13.32 12.30
N VAL A 303 2.31 -14.25 12.23
CA VAL A 303 1.77 -14.78 10.97
C VAL A 303 0.48 -14.05 10.63
N LEU A 304 0.51 -13.32 9.51
CA LEU A 304 -0.60 -12.54 8.99
C LEU A 304 -1.50 -13.41 8.12
N MET A 305 -2.80 -13.41 8.45
CA MET A 305 -3.85 -14.11 7.71
C MET A 305 -3.51 -15.60 7.43
N PRO A 306 -3.14 -16.39 8.46
CA PRO A 306 -2.69 -17.78 8.27
C PRO A 306 -3.79 -18.68 7.72
N THR A 307 -5.07 -18.33 7.91
CA THR A 307 -6.22 -19.01 7.32
C THR A 307 -7.39 -18.04 7.22
N ARG A 308 -8.20 -18.21 6.18
CA ARG A 308 -9.41 -17.39 5.97
C ARG A 308 -10.57 -17.89 6.85
N VAL A 309 -11.21 -16.96 7.57
CA VAL A 309 -12.40 -17.23 8.40
C VAL A 309 -13.45 -16.15 8.18
N TRP A 310 -14.31 -16.32 7.17
CA TRP A 310 -15.32 -15.32 6.81
C TRP A 310 -16.75 -15.75 7.10
N CYS A 311 -16.97 -16.91 7.71
CA CYS A 311 -18.28 -17.34 8.19
C CYS A 311 -18.12 -18.42 9.27
N GLU A 312 -19.22 -18.81 9.91
CA GLU A 312 -19.19 -19.85 10.95
C GLU A 312 -18.69 -21.19 10.42
N ASN A 313 -19.01 -21.51 9.16
CA ASN A 313 -18.54 -22.73 8.50
C ASN A 313 -17.03 -22.72 8.23
N ASP A 314 -16.34 -21.58 8.32
CA ASP A 314 -14.88 -21.54 8.18
C ASP A 314 -14.14 -21.76 9.52
N ILE A 315 -14.83 -21.71 10.67
CA ILE A 315 -14.21 -21.77 12.00
C ILE A 315 -13.41 -23.06 12.20
N TYR A 316 -13.85 -24.19 11.62
CA TYR A 316 -13.11 -25.45 11.72
C TYR A 316 -11.69 -25.35 11.13
N LYS A 317 -11.45 -24.46 10.16
CA LYS A 317 -10.11 -24.25 9.57
C LYS A 317 -9.16 -23.68 10.60
N LEU A 318 -9.64 -22.71 11.39
CA LEU A 318 -8.89 -22.13 12.51
C LEU A 318 -8.64 -23.19 13.59
N GLU A 319 -9.67 -23.94 13.99
CA GLU A 319 -9.50 -25.02 14.99
C GLU A 319 -8.47 -26.05 14.52
N LYS A 320 -8.55 -26.50 13.26
CA LYS A 320 -7.61 -27.45 12.67
C LYS A 320 -6.18 -26.88 12.69
N LEU A 321 -5.99 -25.62 12.34
CA LEU A 321 -4.68 -24.95 12.40
C LEU A 321 -4.11 -24.99 13.81
N PHE A 322 -4.90 -24.64 14.83
CA PHE A 322 -4.44 -24.66 16.21
C PHE A 322 -4.09 -26.08 16.67
N VAL A 323 -4.96 -27.06 16.46
CA VAL A 323 -4.71 -28.45 16.89
C VAL A 323 -3.41 -29.01 16.29
N GLU A 324 -3.17 -28.79 15.00
CA GLU A 324 -1.96 -29.29 14.34
C GLU A 324 -0.69 -28.58 14.84
N LEU A 325 -0.74 -27.27 15.10
CA LEU A 325 0.40 -26.52 15.65
C LEU A 325 0.64 -26.81 17.13
N GLU A 326 -0.41 -27.12 17.91
CA GLU A 326 -0.27 -27.62 19.28
C GLU A 326 0.43 -28.99 19.30
N ASN A 327 0.04 -29.89 18.39
CA ASN A 327 0.70 -31.17 18.21
C ASN A 327 2.17 -31.00 17.78
N GLU A 328 2.46 -30.06 16.87
CA GLU A 328 3.83 -29.75 16.46
C GLU A 328 4.65 -29.20 17.63
N TYR A 329 4.09 -28.29 18.42
CA TYR A 329 4.73 -27.76 19.65
C TYR A 329 5.13 -28.87 20.60
N LEU A 330 4.27 -29.86 20.81
CA LEU A 330 4.55 -30.97 21.74
C LEU A 330 5.63 -31.93 21.21
N LYS A 331 5.77 -32.07 19.88
CA LYS A 331 6.66 -33.06 19.24
C LYS A 331 8.00 -32.48 18.80
N ASN A 332 8.07 -31.17 18.52
CA ASN A 332 9.24 -30.52 17.95
C ASN A 332 9.74 -29.40 18.86
N GLU A 333 10.84 -29.67 19.57
CA GLU A 333 11.46 -28.74 20.51
C GLU A 333 11.89 -27.42 19.85
N LYS A 334 12.35 -27.45 18.59
CA LYS A 334 12.73 -26.23 17.86
C LYS A 334 11.51 -25.35 17.59
N PHE A 335 10.40 -25.95 17.18
CA PHE A 335 9.15 -25.22 16.98
C PHE A 335 8.62 -24.63 18.30
N ALA A 336 8.64 -25.42 19.39
CA ALA A 336 8.23 -24.93 20.70
C ALA A 336 9.04 -23.71 21.17
N LYS A 337 10.37 -23.77 21.01
CA LYS A 337 11.28 -22.65 21.31
C LYS A 337 10.97 -21.41 20.46
N ALA A 338 10.71 -21.59 19.17
CA ALA A 338 10.36 -20.50 18.27
C ALA A 338 9.03 -19.83 18.69
N VAL A 339 7.99 -20.62 19.00
CA VAL A 339 6.70 -20.12 19.51
C VAL A 339 6.89 -19.34 20.81
N ASP A 340 7.66 -19.87 21.75
CA ASP A 340 7.90 -19.22 23.04
C ASP A 340 8.66 -17.90 22.90
N ALA A 341 9.68 -17.86 22.03
CA ALA A 341 10.44 -16.66 21.75
C ALA A 341 9.56 -15.57 21.12
N ALA A 342 8.79 -15.92 20.09
CA ALA A 342 7.86 -15.00 19.41
C ALA A 342 6.79 -14.48 20.38
N TYR A 343 6.14 -15.38 21.14
CA TYR A 343 5.14 -15.02 22.14
C TYR A 343 5.68 -14.01 23.17
N ASN A 344 6.82 -14.30 23.78
CA ASN A 344 7.41 -13.43 24.79
C ASN A 344 7.76 -12.05 24.22
N LYS A 345 8.29 -12.01 22.99
CA LYS A 345 8.61 -10.77 22.29
C LYS A 345 7.36 -9.94 21.99
N ILE A 346 6.28 -10.58 21.50
CA ILE A 346 5.00 -9.93 21.22
C ILE A 346 4.38 -9.34 22.49
N ILE A 347 4.33 -10.12 23.58
CA ILE A 347 3.75 -9.62 24.83
C ILE A 347 4.56 -8.46 25.38
N LYS A 348 5.89 -8.57 25.41
CA LYS A 348 6.76 -7.46 25.80
C LYS A 348 6.48 -6.22 24.96
N PHE A 349 6.42 -6.38 23.64
CA PHE A 349 6.15 -5.28 22.71
C PHE A 349 4.79 -4.62 22.99
N LYS A 350 3.72 -5.40 23.13
CA LYS A 350 2.37 -4.90 23.45
C LYS A 350 2.30 -4.16 24.77
N THR A 351 2.93 -4.70 25.81
CA THR A 351 3.01 -4.05 27.12
C THR A 351 3.73 -2.71 27.03
N THR A 352 4.81 -2.63 26.26
CA THR A 352 5.61 -1.39 26.14
C THR A 352 5.04 -0.35 25.17
N LYS A 353 4.41 -0.78 24.07
CA LYS A 353 4.08 0.10 22.92
C LYS A 353 2.58 0.28 22.69
N ILE A 354 1.77 -0.74 22.97
CA ILE A 354 0.34 -0.73 22.61
C ILE A 354 -0.56 -0.36 23.78
N SER A 355 -0.12 -0.61 25.02
CA SER A 355 -0.96 -0.46 26.23
C SER A 355 -1.47 0.97 26.49
N GLN A 356 -0.91 1.98 25.79
CA GLN A 356 -1.33 3.38 25.88
C GLN A 356 -2.39 3.77 24.83
N ASN A 357 -2.79 2.86 23.94
CA ASN A 357 -3.74 3.13 22.86
C ASN A 357 -5.08 3.69 23.36
N LEU A 358 -5.68 4.59 22.57
CA LEU A 358 -6.89 5.33 22.92
C LEU A 358 -8.12 4.45 23.19
N ILE A 359 -8.19 3.27 22.57
CA ILE A 359 -9.26 2.28 22.84
C ILE A 359 -9.26 1.86 24.31
N LEU A 360 -8.09 1.82 24.95
CA LEU A 360 -7.89 1.41 26.33
C LEU A 360 -7.95 2.58 27.31
N THR A 361 -7.52 3.77 26.88
CA THR A 361 -7.28 4.92 27.77
C THR A 361 -8.36 5.99 27.73
N MET A 362 -9.21 6.03 26.70
CA MET A 362 -10.31 6.99 26.55
C MET A 362 -11.68 6.33 26.58
N SER A 363 -12.71 7.09 26.98
CA SER A 363 -14.11 6.69 26.74
C SER A 363 -14.47 6.79 25.25
N PHE A 364 -15.48 6.02 24.81
CA PHE A 364 -15.96 6.05 23.43
C PHE A 364 -16.27 7.48 22.93
N LYS A 365 -17.01 8.25 23.74
CA LYS A 365 -17.42 9.63 23.38
C LYS A 365 -16.22 10.57 23.21
N GLN A 366 -15.21 10.46 24.08
CA GLN A 366 -13.99 11.28 23.97
C GLN A 366 -13.20 10.93 22.72
N GLN A 367 -13.01 9.63 22.45
CA GLN A 367 -12.30 9.14 21.28
C GLN A 367 -13.00 9.54 19.98
N LEU A 368 -14.33 9.37 19.90
CA LEU A 368 -15.11 9.77 18.73
C LEU A 368 -15.03 11.28 18.46
N ASN A 369 -15.11 12.10 19.52
CA ASN A 369 -14.94 13.54 19.39
C ASN A 369 -13.54 13.94 18.89
N LEU A 370 -12.51 13.18 19.28
CA LEU A 370 -11.15 13.39 18.77
C LEU A 370 -11.05 12.99 17.29
N ALA A 371 -11.51 11.79 16.93
CA ALA A 371 -11.47 11.29 15.55
C ALA A 371 -12.22 12.23 14.60
N ASN A 372 -13.40 12.73 14.97
CA ASN A 372 -14.16 13.68 14.16
C ASN A 372 -13.47 15.05 13.96
N LYS A 373 -12.49 15.39 14.79
CA LYS A 373 -11.68 16.61 14.62
C LYS A 373 -10.42 16.37 13.77
N ILE A 374 -9.90 15.15 13.77
CA ILE A 374 -8.61 14.82 13.15
C ILE A 374 -8.79 14.24 11.75
N VAL A 375 -9.64 13.21 11.61
CA VAL A 375 -9.82 12.47 10.35
C VAL A 375 -10.31 13.42 9.26
N ALA A 376 -9.54 13.54 8.19
CA ALA A 376 -9.78 14.46 7.07
C ALA A 376 -10.06 15.90 7.51
N SER A 377 -9.39 16.36 8.57
CA SER A 377 -9.45 17.77 8.97
C SER A 377 -9.00 18.67 7.81
N ILE A 378 -9.55 19.89 7.75
CA ILE A 378 -9.16 20.89 6.72
C ILE A 378 -7.64 21.09 6.70
N LYS A 379 -7.00 21.07 7.89
CA LYS A 379 -5.54 21.17 8.00
C LYS A 379 -4.84 20.00 7.29
N HIS A 380 -5.27 18.77 7.54
CA HIS A 380 -4.69 17.58 6.91
C HIS A 380 -4.89 17.61 5.39
N GLN A 381 -6.10 17.91 4.93
CA GLN A 381 -6.43 18.00 3.52
C GLN A 381 -5.59 19.07 2.81
N ASN A 382 -5.44 20.26 3.40
CA ASN A 382 -4.64 21.33 2.82
C ASN A 382 -3.15 20.95 2.72
N ILE A 383 -2.56 20.39 3.78
CA ILE A 383 -1.14 19.97 3.75
C ILE A 383 -0.94 18.87 2.70
N ALA A 384 -1.82 17.87 2.66
CA ALA A 384 -1.74 16.80 1.66
C ALA A 384 -1.89 17.34 0.23
N TYR A 385 -2.78 18.33 0.03
CA TYR A 385 -2.98 18.97 -1.26
C TYR A 385 -1.75 19.75 -1.71
N GLU A 386 -1.12 20.53 -0.81
CA GLU A 386 0.11 21.27 -1.12
C GLU A 386 1.28 20.33 -1.46
N ILE A 387 1.43 19.21 -0.75
CA ILE A 387 2.42 18.19 -1.08
C ILE A 387 2.14 17.58 -2.46
N SER A 388 0.87 17.27 -2.75
CA SER A 388 0.46 16.77 -4.07
C SER A 388 0.76 17.78 -5.18
N LYS A 389 0.50 19.07 -4.93
CA LYS A 389 0.79 20.16 -5.87
C LYS A 389 2.29 20.27 -6.14
N GLN A 390 3.13 20.19 -5.11
CA GLN A 390 4.59 20.15 -5.27
C GLN A 390 5.08 18.93 -6.04
N SER A 391 4.32 17.82 -6.07
CA SER A 391 4.76 16.58 -6.72
C SER A 391 4.63 16.60 -8.24
N THR A 392 3.76 17.43 -8.81
CA THR A 392 3.52 17.45 -10.27
C THR A 392 4.82 17.70 -11.01
N THR A 393 5.23 16.78 -11.88
CA THR A 393 6.52 16.87 -12.57
C THR A 393 6.32 17.11 -14.06
N ILE A 394 6.85 18.23 -14.56
CA ILE A 394 6.80 18.58 -15.98
C ILE A 394 8.12 18.15 -16.62
N LEU A 395 8.10 17.06 -17.40
CA LEU A 395 9.30 16.52 -18.04
C LEU A 395 9.61 17.16 -19.40
N LYS A 396 8.56 17.53 -20.13
CA LYS A 396 8.66 18.28 -21.38
C LYS A 396 7.64 19.40 -21.36
N ASN A 397 8.08 20.57 -21.81
CA ASN A 397 7.23 21.75 -21.94
C ASN A 397 7.78 22.62 -23.07
N ASN A 398 7.00 22.84 -24.11
CA ASN A 398 7.36 23.70 -25.23
C ASN A 398 7.01 25.18 -24.98
N GLY A 399 6.60 25.52 -23.75
CA GLY A 399 6.07 26.83 -23.37
C GLY A 399 4.54 26.86 -23.24
N LEU A 400 3.86 25.72 -23.46
CA LEU A 400 2.41 25.61 -23.28
C LEU A 400 1.98 25.68 -21.81
N ILE A 401 2.82 25.20 -20.88
CA ILE A 401 2.51 25.15 -19.44
C ILE A 401 3.27 26.27 -18.71
N PRO A 402 2.62 27.07 -17.86
CA PRO A 402 1.18 27.10 -17.59
C PRO A 402 0.34 27.63 -18.77
N TYR A 403 -0.80 26.99 -19.02
CA TYR A 403 -1.72 27.38 -20.09
C TYR A 403 -2.67 28.47 -19.58
N ASN A 404 -2.67 29.60 -20.27
CA ASN A 404 -3.54 30.73 -19.97
C ASN A 404 -4.82 30.64 -20.79
N PHE A 405 -5.94 30.37 -20.11
CA PHE A 405 -7.25 30.30 -20.73
C PHE A 405 -7.69 31.62 -21.36
N LYS A 406 -8.30 31.52 -22.54
CA LYS A 406 -9.13 32.58 -23.13
C LYS A 406 -10.60 32.23 -22.98
N ASP A 407 -11.46 33.24 -23.05
CA ASP A 407 -12.90 33.02 -23.04
C ASP A 407 -13.30 32.08 -24.19
N GLN A 408 -14.09 31.06 -23.86
CA GLN A 408 -14.62 30.05 -24.78
C GLN A 408 -13.61 29.01 -25.28
N ASP A 409 -12.39 28.97 -24.74
CA ASP A 409 -11.43 27.91 -25.05
C ASP A 409 -12.08 26.53 -24.85
N THR A 410 -11.80 25.62 -25.78
CA THR A 410 -12.23 24.22 -25.70
C THR A 410 -11.10 23.32 -25.22
N VAL A 411 -11.29 22.69 -24.07
CA VAL A 411 -10.41 21.64 -23.53
C VAL A 411 -10.94 20.28 -23.92
N LEU A 412 -10.16 19.52 -24.67
CA LEU A 412 -10.46 18.12 -24.98
C LEU A 412 -9.67 17.20 -24.05
N ILE A 413 -10.34 16.36 -23.28
CA ILE A 413 -9.72 15.34 -22.43
C ILE A 413 -9.94 13.98 -23.10
N ILE A 414 -8.86 13.24 -23.30
CA ILE A 414 -8.85 11.92 -23.93
C ILE A 414 -8.23 10.92 -22.95
N ASP A 415 -8.95 9.84 -22.65
CA ASP A 415 -8.48 8.74 -21.81
C ASP A 415 -9.09 7.41 -22.30
N PHE A 416 -8.46 6.30 -21.98
CA PHE A 416 -9.05 4.97 -22.15
C PHE A 416 -10.03 4.64 -21.01
N ASP A 417 -9.72 5.04 -19.77
CA ASP A 417 -10.54 4.70 -18.60
C ASP A 417 -11.69 5.69 -18.40
N SER A 418 -12.93 5.19 -18.47
CA SER A 418 -14.12 6.05 -18.44
C SER A 418 -14.40 6.68 -17.08
N GLU A 419 -13.88 6.13 -15.98
CA GLU A 419 -14.07 6.73 -14.65
C GLU A 419 -12.97 7.76 -14.37
N ARG A 420 -11.72 7.49 -14.76
CA ARG A 420 -10.65 8.49 -14.71
C ARG A 420 -10.96 9.69 -15.59
N LEU A 421 -11.53 9.45 -16.77
CA LEU A 421 -12.00 10.52 -17.64
C LEU A 421 -13.03 11.43 -16.97
N LYS A 422 -13.98 10.85 -16.21
CA LYS A 422 -14.95 11.59 -15.41
C LYS A 422 -14.26 12.38 -14.29
N ASP A 423 -13.31 11.78 -13.59
CA ASP A 423 -12.56 12.46 -12.53
C ASP A 423 -11.79 13.67 -13.06
N PHE A 424 -11.08 13.55 -14.19
CA PHE A 424 -10.41 14.67 -14.84
C PHE A 424 -11.39 15.78 -15.22
N HIS A 425 -12.54 15.42 -15.79
CA HIS A 425 -13.59 16.38 -16.14
C HIS A 425 -14.16 17.10 -14.92
N GLU A 426 -14.45 16.37 -13.84
CA GLU A 426 -14.96 16.95 -12.59
C GLU A 426 -13.93 17.90 -11.95
N CYS A 427 -12.67 17.47 -11.85
CA CYS A 427 -11.60 18.27 -11.26
C CYS A 427 -11.34 19.54 -12.08
N LEU A 428 -11.30 19.43 -13.41
CA LEU A 428 -11.15 20.59 -14.30
C LEU A 428 -12.34 21.55 -14.18
N SER A 429 -13.57 21.03 -14.16
CA SER A 429 -14.79 21.85 -14.01
C SER A 429 -14.80 22.61 -12.68
N GLN A 430 -14.33 21.98 -11.59
CA GLN A 430 -14.18 22.64 -10.30
C GLN A 430 -13.13 23.75 -10.35
N LEU A 431 -11.97 23.50 -10.96
CA LEU A 431 -10.90 24.49 -11.12
C LEU A 431 -11.39 25.70 -11.94
N LEU A 432 -12.02 25.47 -13.09
CA LEU A 432 -12.57 26.54 -13.93
C LEU A 432 -13.59 27.38 -13.17
N LYS A 433 -14.49 26.74 -12.40
CA LYS A 433 -15.46 27.44 -11.55
C LYS A 433 -14.78 28.27 -10.44
N GLN A 434 -13.79 27.70 -9.77
CA GLN A 434 -13.05 28.39 -8.70
C GLN A 434 -12.29 29.61 -9.22
N LYS A 435 -11.77 29.54 -10.45
CA LYS A 435 -11.04 30.62 -11.12
C LYS A 435 -11.93 31.56 -11.94
N ASN A 436 -13.24 31.31 -11.97
CA ASN A 436 -14.21 32.06 -12.77
C ASN A 436 -13.86 32.12 -14.28
N LEU A 437 -13.38 30.99 -14.83
CA LEU A 437 -13.00 30.83 -16.23
C LEU A 437 -14.14 30.17 -17.02
N GLN A 438 -14.42 30.69 -18.22
CA GLN A 438 -15.46 30.16 -19.11
C GLN A 438 -14.82 29.34 -20.25
N ALA A 439 -14.47 28.09 -19.97
CA ALA A 439 -13.97 27.15 -20.96
C ALA A 439 -14.97 26.01 -21.20
N ARG A 440 -15.08 25.53 -22.44
CA ARG A 440 -15.85 24.34 -22.80
C ARG A 440 -14.99 23.11 -22.57
N THR A 441 -15.49 22.12 -21.83
CA THR A 441 -14.79 20.84 -21.66
C THR A 441 -15.48 19.74 -22.46
N VAL A 442 -14.71 19.00 -23.25
CA VAL A 442 -15.15 17.84 -24.01
C VAL A 442 -14.35 16.64 -23.54
N ILE A 443 -15.01 15.50 -23.31
CA ILE A 443 -14.36 14.25 -22.94
C ILE A 443 -14.60 13.19 -24.01
N LYS A 444 -13.56 12.42 -24.33
CA LYS A 444 -13.62 11.36 -25.35
C LYS A 444 -12.85 10.12 -24.92
N ASN A 445 -13.34 8.96 -25.32
CA ASN A 445 -12.55 7.74 -25.17
C ASN A 445 -11.46 7.72 -26.26
N ILE A 446 -10.28 7.19 -25.95
CA ILE A 446 -9.19 7.10 -26.93
C ILE A 446 -9.56 6.29 -28.19
N ASN A 447 -10.54 5.39 -28.07
CA ASN A 447 -11.04 4.57 -29.17
C ASN A 447 -12.14 5.24 -30.00
N ASP A 448 -12.54 6.47 -29.69
CA ASP A 448 -13.57 7.19 -30.47
C ASP A 448 -13.05 7.54 -31.89
N ASP A 449 -13.91 7.34 -32.90
CA ASP A 449 -13.53 7.51 -34.31
C ASP A 449 -13.30 8.98 -34.71
N ASN A 450 -14.07 9.91 -34.12
CA ASN A 450 -14.05 11.34 -34.48
C ASN A 450 -12.93 12.15 -33.80
N LEU A 451 -12.00 11.50 -33.09
CA LEU A 451 -10.92 12.19 -32.37
C LEU A 451 -10.09 13.16 -33.24
N PRO A 452 -9.75 12.88 -34.52
CA PRO A 452 -8.99 13.83 -35.31
C PRO A 452 -9.72 15.18 -35.52
N GLU A 453 -11.04 15.15 -35.69
CA GLU A 453 -11.85 16.37 -35.81
C GLU A 453 -11.95 17.10 -34.48
N ASP A 454 -12.20 16.36 -33.39
CA ASP A 454 -12.25 16.91 -32.04
C ASP A 454 -10.91 17.58 -31.65
N ILE A 455 -9.77 16.97 -31.99
CA ILE A 455 -8.42 17.51 -31.75
C ILE A 455 -8.17 18.78 -32.56
N ASN A 456 -8.64 18.84 -33.80
CA ASN A 456 -8.52 20.04 -34.62
C ASN A 456 -9.30 21.22 -34.02
N LEU A 457 -10.50 20.96 -33.49
CA LEU A 457 -11.39 21.97 -32.92
C LEU A 457 -11.00 22.42 -31.49
N ALA A 458 -10.28 21.61 -30.74
CA ALA A 458 -9.88 21.94 -29.37
C ALA A 458 -8.73 22.96 -29.33
N ASP A 459 -8.75 23.88 -28.37
CA ASP A 459 -7.65 24.84 -28.14
C ASP A 459 -6.50 24.19 -27.37
N ILE A 460 -6.83 23.26 -26.47
CA ILE A 460 -5.88 22.46 -25.70
C ILE A 460 -6.39 21.03 -25.52
N ILE A 461 -5.46 20.08 -25.57
CA ILE A 461 -5.74 18.65 -25.40
C ILE A 461 -5.02 18.13 -24.17
N ILE A 462 -5.74 17.42 -23.31
CA ILE A 462 -5.19 16.56 -22.26
C ILE A 462 -5.31 15.12 -22.74
N LEU A 463 -4.18 14.48 -23.04
CA LEU A 463 -4.12 13.08 -23.43
C LEU A 463 -3.56 12.25 -22.27
N VAL A 464 -4.40 11.44 -21.63
CA VAL A 464 -4.04 10.68 -20.44
C VAL A 464 -3.56 9.28 -20.82
N SER A 465 -2.36 8.92 -20.39
CA SER A 465 -1.78 7.58 -20.52
C SER A 465 -1.67 6.87 -19.17
N GLU A 466 -1.67 5.55 -19.19
CA GLU A 466 -1.48 4.73 -18.00
C GLU A 466 -0.68 3.46 -18.33
N ASN A 467 0.50 3.33 -17.71
CA ASN A 467 1.29 2.10 -17.63
C ASN A 467 1.49 1.39 -18.98
N LEU A 468 1.82 2.15 -20.02
CA LEU A 468 2.17 1.59 -21.32
C LEU A 468 3.42 0.69 -21.16
N LYS A 469 3.41 -0.45 -21.83
CA LYS A 469 4.49 -1.45 -21.78
C LYS A 469 5.22 -1.64 -23.10
N GLN A 470 4.66 -1.09 -24.17
CA GLN A 470 5.21 -1.17 -25.52
C GLN A 470 4.76 0.05 -26.31
N TYR A 471 5.45 0.31 -27.42
CA TYR A 471 5.11 1.40 -28.33
C TYR A 471 3.62 1.41 -28.66
N ASN A 472 2.99 2.57 -28.50
CA ASN A 472 1.57 2.74 -28.76
C ASN A 472 1.33 3.66 -29.96
N GLN A 473 0.90 3.05 -31.07
CA GLN A 473 0.62 3.75 -32.31
C GLN A 473 -0.53 4.73 -32.20
N ARG A 474 -1.58 4.40 -31.43
CA ARG A 474 -2.77 5.25 -31.29
C ARG A 474 -2.42 6.54 -30.55
N TYR A 475 -1.75 6.45 -29.40
CA TYR A 475 -1.27 7.63 -28.67
C TYR A 475 -0.31 8.46 -29.54
N SER A 476 0.66 7.82 -30.19
CA SER A 476 1.63 8.51 -31.06
C SER A 476 0.97 9.25 -32.23
N TYR A 477 -0.07 8.66 -32.82
CA TYR A 477 -0.87 9.27 -33.88
C TYR A 477 -1.63 10.49 -33.36
N LEU A 478 -2.39 10.36 -32.26
CA LEU A 478 -3.16 11.46 -31.70
C LEU A 478 -2.26 12.64 -31.30
N THR A 479 -1.11 12.36 -30.68
CA THR A 479 -0.12 13.39 -30.35
C THR A 479 0.44 14.07 -31.60
N SER A 480 0.65 13.34 -32.71
CA SER A 480 1.17 13.91 -33.97
C SER A 480 0.22 14.89 -34.66
N LEU A 481 -1.09 14.83 -34.39
CA LEU A 481 -2.08 15.72 -35.00
C LEU A 481 -1.96 17.16 -34.48
N ALA A 482 -1.55 17.33 -33.23
CA ALA A 482 -1.53 18.63 -32.56
C ALA A 482 -0.46 18.73 -31.45
N PRO A 483 0.82 18.39 -31.71
CA PRO A 483 1.82 18.19 -30.66
C PRO A 483 2.02 19.43 -29.78
N LYS A 484 1.93 20.63 -30.38
CA LYS A 484 2.12 21.91 -29.69
C LYS A 484 1.06 22.25 -28.65
N LYS A 485 -0.17 21.74 -28.81
CA LYS A 485 -1.32 22.01 -27.91
C LYS A 485 -1.77 20.77 -27.12
N THR A 486 -1.04 19.66 -27.22
CA THR A 486 -1.34 18.42 -26.47
C THR A 486 -0.42 18.29 -25.26
N ILE A 487 -1.03 18.19 -24.07
CA ILE A 487 -0.38 17.82 -22.82
C ILE A 487 -0.62 16.33 -22.59
N ASN A 488 0.45 15.55 -22.63
CA ASN A 488 0.41 14.14 -22.29
C ASN A 488 0.55 14.00 -20.76
N ILE A 489 -0.42 13.37 -20.10
CA ILE A 489 -0.38 13.14 -18.65
C ILE A 489 -0.18 11.65 -18.37
N ALA A 490 0.95 11.31 -17.75
CA ALA A 490 1.20 9.99 -17.20
C ALA A 490 0.42 9.85 -15.88
N ALA A 491 -0.69 9.13 -15.91
CA ALA A 491 -1.63 9.05 -14.79
C ALA A 491 -1.07 8.24 -13.60
N ILE A 492 -0.16 7.30 -13.85
CA ILE A 492 0.41 6.41 -12.83
C ILE A 492 1.93 6.38 -12.96
N ASN A 493 2.49 5.44 -13.73
CA ASN A 493 3.93 5.36 -13.87
C ASN A 493 4.44 6.42 -14.86
N PRO A 494 5.60 7.03 -14.60
CA PRO A 494 6.18 8.08 -15.45
C PRO A 494 6.80 7.57 -16.78
N TYR A 495 6.89 6.24 -16.97
CA TYR A 495 7.61 5.63 -18.10
C TYR A 495 6.87 5.72 -19.44
N ASP A 496 5.60 6.16 -19.48
CA ASP A 496 4.79 6.13 -20.71
C ASP A 496 5.39 6.98 -21.85
N ILE A 497 6.22 7.97 -21.50
CA ILE A 497 6.95 8.82 -22.46
C ILE A 497 7.82 8.01 -23.43
N ASN A 498 8.33 6.85 -23.00
CA ASN A 498 9.17 5.98 -23.82
C ASN A 498 8.38 5.23 -24.91
N TYR A 499 7.05 5.26 -24.83
CA TYR A 499 6.16 4.47 -25.69
C TYR A 499 5.29 5.33 -26.62
N ILE A 500 5.47 6.65 -26.60
CA ILE A 500 4.67 7.62 -27.36
C ILE A 500 5.61 8.58 -28.10
N ASN A 501 5.43 8.71 -29.41
CA ASN A 501 6.19 9.65 -30.23
C ASN A 501 5.55 11.05 -30.25
N ASN A 502 6.32 12.04 -30.74
CA ASN A 502 5.87 13.42 -30.99
C ASN A 502 5.46 14.22 -29.73
N ILE A 503 5.87 13.76 -28.54
CA ILE A 503 5.59 14.46 -27.28
C ILE A 503 6.42 15.76 -27.19
N GLU A 504 5.71 16.90 -27.17
CA GLU A 504 6.25 18.23 -26.84
C GLU A 504 5.94 18.68 -25.41
N ASN A 505 4.82 18.23 -24.83
CA ASN A 505 4.44 18.50 -23.44
C ASN A 505 4.09 17.20 -22.70
N TYR A 506 4.71 16.98 -21.54
CA TYR A 506 4.56 15.75 -20.76
C TYR A 506 4.60 16.03 -19.25
N VAL A 507 3.60 15.53 -18.54
CA VAL A 507 3.41 15.73 -17.10
C VAL A 507 3.22 14.39 -16.41
N CYS A 508 3.91 14.18 -15.29
CA CYS A 508 3.73 13.03 -14.41
C CYS A 508 2.96 13.43 -13.16
N ILE A 509 1.96 12.63 -12.79
CA ILE A 509 1.11 12.87 -11.61
C ILE A 509 1.13 11.71 -10.60
N TYR A 510 1.82 10.61 -10.92
CA TYR A 510 2.16 9.51 -9.99
C TYR A 510 0.96 8.80 -9.33
N GLY A 511 -0.25 9.04 -9.81
CA GLY A 511 -1.48 8.44 -9.31
C GLY A 511 -2.70 9.23 -9.77
N ALA A 512 -3.75 8.50 -10.15
CA ALA A 512 -5.06 9.03 -10.50
C ALA A 512 -6.07 7.95 -10.10
N THR A 513 -6.90 7.49 -11.03
CA THR A 513 -7.66 6.26 -10.83
C THR A 513 -6.78 5.04 -11.11
N SER A 514 -6.75 4.07 -10.19
CA SER A 514 -5.92 2.87 -10.29
C SER A 514 -6.57 1.66 -9.61
N VAL A 515 -5.97 0.47 -9.76
CA VAL A 515 -6.38 -0.73 -9.03
C VAL A 515 -5.50 -0.91 -7.80
N ASP A 516 -6.12 -1.08 -6.63
CA ASP A 516 -5.48 -1.61 -5.43
C ASP A 516 -5.27 -3.11 -5.61
N GLN A 517 -4.02 -3.55 -5.63
CA GLN A 517 -3.66 -4.93 -5.98
C GLN A 517 -3.92 -5.93 -4.85
N THR A 518 -4.09 -5.48 -3.61
CA THR A 518 -4.40 -6.39 -2.51
C THR A 518 -5.85 -6.88 -2.59
N ASN A 519 -6.74 -6.06 -3.18
CA ASN A 519 -8.19 -6.31 -3.20
C ASN A 519 -8.77 -6.30 -4.62
N TYR A 520 -7.97 -5.97 -5.64
CA TYR A 520 -8.37 -5.75 -7.04
C TYR A 520 -9.57 -4.79 -7.18
N THR A 521 -9.64 -3.80 -6.29
CA THR A 521 -10.69 -2.76 -6.31
C THR A 521 -10.14 -1.46 -6.86
N LYS A 522 -11.02 -0.70 -7.54
CA LYS A 522 -10.65 0.59 -8.11
C LYS A 522 -10.58 1.65 -7.02
N VAL A 523 -9.49 2.42 -7.05
CA VAL A 523 -9.16 3.50 -6.13
C VAL A 523 -9.01 4.78 -6.93
N PHE A 524 -9.55 5.87 -6.39
CA PHE A 524 -9.59 7.18 -7.04
C PHE A 524 -8.70 8.16 -6.28
N LEU A 525 -7.77 8.81 -6.98
CA LEU A 525 -6.82 9.76 -6.41
C LEU A 525 -7.02 11.15 -6.99
N LYS A 526 -8.20 11.72 -6.75
CA LYS A 526 -8.57 13.07 -7.25
C LYS A 526 -7.61 14.16 -6.78
N ILE A 527 -6.95 13.99 -5.63
CA ILE A 527 -5.99 14.96 -5.10
C ILE A 527 -4.83 15.22 -6.09
N ASN A 528 -4.27 14.17 -6.70
CA ASN A 528 -3.19 14.29 -7.67
C ASN A 528 -3.70 14.94 -8.96
N ILE A 529 -4.86 14.52 -9.48
CA ILE A 529 -5.50 15.10 -10.68
C ILE A 529 -5.74 16.60 -10.48
N SER A 530 -6.44 17.00 -9.42
CA SER A 530 -6.74 18.41 -9.14
C SER A 530 -5.47 19.24 -9.00
N SER A 531 -4.48 18.74 -8.26
CA SER A 531 -3.22 19.46 -8.04
C SER A 531 -2.43 19.65 -9.34
N ALA A 532 -2.43 18.65 -10.23
CA ALA A 532 -1.76 18.73 -11.52
C ALA A 532 -2.47 19.67 -12.49
N LEU A 533 -3.81 19.63 -12.54
CA LEU A 533 -4.60 20.57 -13.35
C LEU A 533 -4.38 22.01 -12.87
N GLU A 534 -4.31 22.24 -11.56
CA GLU A 534 -3.98 23.57 -11.03
C GLU A 534 -2.59 24.01 -11.49
N ASN A 535 -1.56 23.16 -11.42
CA ASN A 535 -0.23 23.50 -11.93
C ASN A 535 -0.19 23.72 -13.45
N ILE A 536 -1.00 23.00 -14.21
CA ILE A 536 -1.07 23.14 -15.67
C ILE A 536 -1.74 24.46 -16.07
N PHE A 537 -2.74 24.91 -15.30
CA PHE A 537 -3.61 26.03 -15.68
C PHE A 537 -3.51 27.27 -14.78
N ASP A 538 -2.62 27.28 -13.79
CA ASP A 538 -2.43 28.40 -12.86
C ASP A 538 -0.95 28.80 -12.74
N ASN A 539 -0.67 30.10 -12.92
CA ASN A 539 0.68 30.68 -13.01
C ASN A 539 1.42 30.81 -11.67
N ASN A 540 0.91 30.22 -10.58
CA ASN A 540 1.30 30.60 -9.22
C ASN A 540 2.44 29.77 -8.61
N LEU A 541 2.96 28.75 -9.28
CA LEU A 541 4.06 27.94 -8.74
C LEU A 541 5.27 27.83 -9.66
N LYS A 542 6.45 28.07 -9.06
CA LYS A 542 7.70 27.48 -9.55
C LYS A 542 7.73 26.04 -9.07
N LEU A 543 7.55 25.09 -9.98
CA LEU A 543 7.71 23.68 -9.67
C LEU A 543 9.21 23.39 -9.50
N GLU A 544 9.60 22.99 -8.30
CA GLU A 544 10.94 22.45 -7.98
C GLU A 544 10.94 20.91 -7.99
N SER A 545 9.90 20.32 -8.57
CA SER A 545 9.75 18.87 -8.64
C SER A 545 10.83 18.24 -9.50
N VAL A 546 11.21 17.04 -9.10
CA VAL A 546 12.21 16.21 -9.79
C VAL A 546 11.56 14.90 -10.18
N LEU A 547 12.01 14.32 -11.29
CA LEU A 547 11.66 12.95 -11.60
C LEU A 547 12.46 12.04 -10.63
N PRO A 548 11.81 11.27 -9.74
CA PRO A 548 12.52 10.51 -8.71
C PRO A 548 13.02 9.16 -9.24
N ILE A 549 13.10 8.99 -10.57
CA ILE A 549 13.46 7.73 -11.22
C ILE A 549 14.23 7.98 -12.53
N THR A 550 14.87 6.94 -13.05
CA THR A 550 15.53 6.91 -14.37
C THR A 550 14.56 6.46 -15.46
N LEU A 551 14.53 7.15 -16.62
CA LEU A 551 13.66 6.82 -17.76
C LEU A 551 14.23 5.76 -18.71
#